data_AF-A0A954QYJ9-F1
#
_entry.id   AF-A0A954QYJ9-F1
#
_cell.length_a   1.000
_cell.length_b   1.000
_cell.length_c   1.000
_cell.angle_alpha   90.00
_cell.angle_beta   90.00
_cell.angle_gamma   90.00
#
_symmetry.space_group_name_H-M   'P 1'
#
loop_
_entity.id
_entity.type
_entity.pdbx_description
1 polymer ?
#
loop_
_entity_poly.entity_id
_entity_poly.type
_entity_poly.pdbx_seq_one_letter_code
_entity_poly.pdbx_strand_id
1 'polypeptide(L)'
;KGISGIQDVSDLKEPVKLFIDIKQGHDPDVVLNQLYEFSPLQSSFSMIFLALVDAKPRELSIKGLLTEFIRHRVTVIRRRTQFLLARARKRKHTVEGLLLALANIDEIIRIIRASKTQAEAKIGLMGVACPSSMMARALGDEGFAAFQQERGAQDSYTLTAVQADAILRMTLGQLVNLEQERLGNEHAQLLAEILELLRILGDEA
;
A
#
# COMPACT_ATOMS: atom_id res chain seq x y z
N LYS A 1 -57.74 -18.04 -16.96
CA LYS A 1 -58.62 -18.42 -18.09
C LYS A 1 -58.44 -17.37 -19.18
N GLY A 2 -58.53 -17.70 -20.47
CA GLY A 2 -58.27 -16.74 -21.55
C GLY A 2 -56.90 -16.87 -22.23
N ILE A 3 -56.10 -17.89 -21.88
CA ILE A 3 -54.85 -18.22 -22.59
C ILE A 3 -55.10 -19.43 -23.49
N SER A 4 -54.71 -19.34 -24.76
CA SER A 4 -54.80 -20.43 -25.76
C SER A 4 -53.50 -21.21 -25.91
N GLY A 5 -52.35 -20.56 -25.73
CA GLY A 5 -51.04 -21.15 -25.92
C GLY A 5 -49.96 -20.34 -25.20
N ILE A 6 -48.85 -21.00 -24.87
CA ILE A 6 -47.65 -20.36 -24.33
C ILE A 6 -46.48 -20.94 -25.11
N GLN A 7 -45.61 -20.08 -25.64
CA GLN A 7 -44.43 -20.47 -26.37
C GLN A 7 -43.21 -19.71 -25.86
N ASP A 8 -42.16 -20.45 -25.50
CA ASP A 8 -40.84 -19.90 -25.26
C ASP A 8 -40.05 -19.90 -26.57
N VAL A 9 -39.63 -18.72 -27.00
CA VAL A 9 -38.85 -18.49 -28.21
C VAL A 9 -37.55 -17.74 -27.88
N SER A 10 -37.09 -17.88 -26.64
CA SER A 10 -35.81 -17.34 -26.18
C SER A 10 -34.66 -17.92 -27.01
N ASP A 11 -33.74 -17.06 -27.46
CA ASP A 11 -32.57 -17.45 -28.23
C ASP A 11 -31.30 -16.68 -27.79
N LEU A 12 -30.19 -16.90 -28.48
CA LEU A 12 -28.91 -16.25 -28.17
C LEU A 12 -28.91 -14.72 -28.39
N LYS A 13 -29.82 -14.20 -29.22
CA LYS A 13 -29.98 -12.76 -29.48
C LYS A 13 -31.02 -12.12 -28.56
N GLU A 14 -32.06 -12.88 -28.20
CA GLU A 14 -33.16 -12.50 -27.32
C GLU A 14 -33.28 -13.52 -26.17
N PRO A 15 -32.52 -13.33 -25.06
CA PRO A 15 -32.36 -14.35 -24.02
C PRO A 15 -33.62 -14.68 -23.22
N VAL A 16 -34.62 -13.80 -23.20
CA VAL A 16 -35.91 -14.02 -22.54
C VAL A 16 -37.01 -13.49 -23.45
N LYS A 17 -37.73 -14.41 -24.13
CA LYS A 17 -38.85 -14.08 -25.00
C LYS A 17 -39.95 -15.13 -24.91
N LEU A 18 -41.05 -14.75 -24.27
CA LEU A 18 -42.24 -15.58 -24.09
C LEU A 18 -43.40 -14.99 -24.88
N PHE A 19 -44.05 -15.81 -25.70
CA PHE A 19 -45.34 -15.51 -26.33
C PHE A 19 -46.46 -16.19 -25.57
N ILE A 20 -47.51 -15.44 -25.26
CA ILE A 20 -48.71 -15.95 -24.61
C ILE A 20 -49.89 -15.60 -25.50
N ASP A 21 -50.50 -16.60 -26.12
CA ASP A 21 -51.64 -16.41 -26.99
C ASP A 21 -52.92 -16.28 -26.17
N ILE A 22 -53.77 -15.32 -26.53
CA ILE A 22 -54.99 -14.97 -25.80
C ILE A 22 -56.22 -15.46 -26.57
N LYS A 23 -57.16 -16.10 -25.87
CA LYS A 23 -58.41 -16.59 -26.46
C LYS A 23 -59.32 -15.42 -26.85
N GLN A 24 -59.96 -15.53 -28.01
CA GLN A 24 -60.93 -14.55 -28.51
C GLN A 24 -62.04 -14.29 -27.47
N GLY A 25 -62.43 -13.02 -27.33
CA GLY A 25 -63.43 -12.58 -26.34
C GLY A 25 -62.89 -12.37 -24.92
N HIS A 26 -61.57 -12.48 -24.71
CA HIS A 26 -60.91 -12.09 -23.46
C HIS A 26 -60.09 -10.82 -23.69
N ASP A 27 -60.12 -9.92 -22.71
CA ASP A 27 -59.32 -8.71 -22.71
C ASP A 27 -57.87 -9.04 -22.32
N PRO A 28 -56.87 -8.69 -23.17
CA PRO A 28 -55.46 -8.93 -22.89
C PRO A 28 -54.95 -8.35 -21.57
N ASP A 29 -55.39 -7.14 -21.20
CA ASP A 29 -54.91 -6.45 -20.01
C ASP A 29 -55.43 -7.13 -18.74
N VAL A 30 -56.65 -7.67 -18.79
CA VAL A 30 -57.22 -8.46 -17.69
C VAL A 30 -56.47 -9.77 -17.51
N VAL A 31 -56.10 -10.45 -18.61
CA VAL A 31 -55.29 -11.68 -18.56
C VAL A 31 -53.89 -11.39 -18.03
N LEU A 32 -53.26 -10.28 -18.44
CA LEU A 32 -51.96 -9.85 -17.95
C LEU A 32 -51.97 -9.53 -16.45
N ASN A 33 -53.01 -8.84 -15.96
CA ASN A 33 -53.16 -8.57 -14.53
C ASN A 33 -53.29 -9.86 -13.71
N GLN A 34 -54.07 -10.83 -14.21
CA GLN A 34 -54.15 -12.16 -13.58
C GLN A 34 -52.81 -12.89 -13.62
N LEU A 35 -52.01 -12.71 -14.68
CA LEU A 35 -50.67 -13.28 -14.74
C LEU A 35 -49.74 -12.62 -13.70
N TYR A 36 -49.82 -11.32 -13.46
CA TYR A 36 -49.06 -10.69 -12.37
C TYR A 36 -49.49 -11.17 -10.98
N GLU A 37 -50.77 -11.44 -10.76
CA GLU A 37 -51.30 -11.85 -9.45
C GLU A 37 -51.09 -13.34 -9.16
N PHE A 38 -51.30 -14.21 -10.15
CA PHE A 38 -51.32 -15.66 -9.96
C PHE A 38 -50.10 -16.39 -10.54
N SER A 39 -49.08 -15.65 -10.97
CA SER A 39 -47.82 -16.25 -11.45
C SER A 39 -46.58 -15.51 -10.91
N PRO A 40 -45.39 -16.12 -11.00
CA PRO A 40 -44.14 -15.51 -10.54
C PRO A 40 -43.64 -14.31 -11.35
N LEU A 41 -44.39 -13.83 -12.36
CA LEU A 41 -44.00 -12.68 -13.19
C LEU A 41 -43.84 -11.39 -12.37
N GLN A 42 -44.52 -11.27 -11.23
CA GLN A 42 -44.31 -10.20 -10.26
C GLN A 42 -44.07 -10.80 -8.88
N SER A 43 -43.02 -10.36 -8.21
CA SER A 43 -42.72 -10.76 -6.84
C SER A 43 -42.18 -9.58 -6.03
N SER A 44 -42.44 -9.60 -4.74
CA SER A 44 -41.87 -8.62 -3.79
C SER A 44 -40.57 -9.16 -3.21
N PHE A 45 -39.58 -8.28 -3.06
CA PHE A 45 -38.36 -8.58 -2.31
C PHE A 45 -38.22 -7.63 -1.13
N SER A 46 -38.27 -8.17 0.08
CA SER A 46 -38.06 -7.40 1.31
C SER A 46 -36.58 -7.22 1.58
N MET A 47 -36.13 -5.97 1.69
CA MET A 47 -34.74 -5.63 1.98
C MET A 47 -34.55 -5.22 3.44
N ILE A 48 -33.57 -5.85 4.10
CA ILE A 48 -33.07 -5.45 5.41
C ILE A 48 -31.54 -5.34 5.35
N PHE A 49 -31.02 -4.20 5.79
CA PHE A 49 -29.57 -3.94 5.83
C PHE A 49 -29.03 -4.26 7.22
N LEU A 50 -28.92 -5.56 7.52
CA LEU A 50 -28.37 -6.05 8.77
C LEU A 50 -26.88 -6.38 8.58
N ALA A 51 -26.01 -5.80 9.41
CA ALA A 51 -24.58 -6.06 9.38
C ALA A 51 -23.98 -6.10 10.79
N LEU A 52 -22.77 -6.65 10.92
CA LEU A 52 -21.99 -6.57 12.16
C LEU A 52 -21.21 -5.27 12.18
N VAL A 53 -21.49 -4.42 13.17
CA VAL A 53 -20.69 -3.23 13.49
C VAL A 53 -20.09 -3.45 14.87
N ASP A 54 -18.76 -3.45 14.95
CA ASP A 54 -18.00 -3.75 16.18
C ASP A 54 -18.42 -5.10 16.81
N ALA A 55 -18.52 -6.12 15.96
CA ALA A 55 -18.95 -7.48 16.31
C ALA A 55 -20.38 -7.59 16.90
N LYS A 56 -21.21 -6.56 16.74
CA LYS A 56 -22.62 -6.57 17.17
C LYS A 56 -23.56 -6.41 15.96
N PRO A 57 -24.64 -7.22 15.87
CA PRO A 57 -25.61 -7.07 14.79
C PRO A 57 -26.34 -5.73 14.93
N ARG A 58 -26.39 -4.97 13.84
CA ARG A 58 -27.10 -3.70 13.73
C ARG A 58 -27.79 -3.60 12.39
N GLU A 59 -29.02 -3.10 12.40
CA GLU A 59 -29.69 -2.63 11.20
C GLU A 59 -29.16 -1.23 10.85
N LEU A 60 -28.85 -1.02 9.58
CA LEU A 60 -28.26 0.21 9.08
C LEU A 60 -29.12 0.81 7.96
N SER A 61 -29.12 2.14 7.86
CA SER A 61 -29.56 2.77 6.62
C SER A 61 -28.45 2.68 5.56
N ILE A 62 -28.78 3.00 4.30
CA ILE A 62 -27.77 3.12 3.22
C ILE A 62 -26.65 4.10 3.63
N LYS A 63 -27.01 5.24 4.24
CA LYS A 63 -26.03 6.20 4.79
C LYS A 63 -25.17 5.58 5.87
N GLY A 64 -25.75 4.76 6.75
CA GLY A 64 -25.02 4.02 7.78
C GLY A 64 -23.96 3.09 7.19
N LEU A 65 -24.34 2.27 6.20
CA LEU A 65 -23.42 1.38 5.49
C LEU A 65 -22.25 2.14 4.83
N LEU A 66 -22.55 3.24 4.13
CA LEU A 66 -21.51 4.06 3.50
C LEU A 66 -20.59 4.72 4.52
N THR A 67 -21.12 5.14 5.67
CA THR A 67 -20.33 5.73 6.76
C THR A 67 -19.37 4.69 7.36
N GLU A 68 -19.83 3.47 7.60
CA GLU A 68 -19.00 2.38 8.09
C GLU A 68 -17.94 1.97 7.06
N PHE A 69 -18.28 1.96 5.77
CA PHE A 69 -17.32 1.74 4.69
C PHE A 69 -16.22 2.81 4.67
N ILE A 70 -16.58 4.10 4.76
CA ILE A 70 -15.61 5.19 4.80
C ILE A 70 -14.72 5.09 6.05
N ARG A 71 -15.30 4.82 7.23
CA ARG A 71 -14.55 4.60 8.48
C ARG A 71 -13.52 3.48 8.32
N HIS A 72 -13.91 2.37 7.71
CA HIS A 72 -13.01 1.26 7.42
C HIS A 72 -11.90 1.68 6.45
N ARG A 73 -12.25 2.39 5.36
CA ARG A 73 -11.27 2.88 4.36
C ARG A 73 -10.25 3.82 4.96
N VAL A 74 -10.66 4.77 5.80
CA VAL A 74 -9.74 5.67 6.53
C VAL A 74 -8.77 4.86 7.38
N THR A 75 -9.27 3.86 8.12
CA THR A 75 -8.44 2.99 8.96
C THR A 75 -7.43 2.19 8.13
N VAL A 76 -7.88 1.58 7.04
CA VAL A 76 -7.02 0.80 6.12
C VAL A 76 -5.95 1.69 5.48
N ILE A 77 -6.33 2.86 5.00
CA ILE A 77 -5.40 3.80 4.38
C ILE A 77 -4.36 4.24 5.40
N ARG A 78 -4.75 4.66 6.60
CA ARG A 78 -3.82 5.07 7.66
C ARG A 78 -2.84 3.96 8.02
N ARG A 79 -3.32 2.72 8.22
CA ARG A 79 -2.46 1.56 8.50
C ARG A 79 -1.48 1.27 7.36
N ARG A 80 -1.94 1.36 6.11
CA ARG A 80 -1.08 1.17 4.93
C ARG A 80 -0.02 2.27 4.85
N THR A 81 -0.38 3.53 5.06
CA THR A 81 0.54 4.68 5.05
C THR A 81 1.60 4.53 6.15
N GLN A 82 1.20 4.13 7.37
CA GLN A 82 2.15 3.84 8.46
C GLN A 82 3.11 2.70 8.11
N PHE A 83 2.61 1.62 7.49
CA PHE A 83 3.45 0.51 7.02
C PHE A 83 4.45 0.96 5.95
N LEU A 84 4.01 1.74 4.95
CA LEU A 84 4.87 2.28 3.91
C LEU A 84 5.92 3.23 4.51
N LEU A 85 5.55 4.08 5.46
CA LEU A 85 6.47 4.99 6.14
C LEU A 85 7.55 4.22 6.90
N ALA A 86 7.18 3.18 7.64
CA ALA A 86 8.14 2.32 8.34
C ALA A 86 9.10 1.62 7.37
N ARG A 87 8.57 1.15 6.22
CA ARG A 87 9.37 0.53 5.16
C ARG A 87 10.35 1.51 4.52
N ALA A 88 9.88 2.71 4.16
CA ALA A 88 10.70 3.76 3.55
C ALA A 88 11.81 4.20 4.50
N ARG A 89 11.50 4.44 5.79
CA ARG A 89 12.50 4.76 6.82
C ARG A 89 13.56 3.68 6.99
N LYS A 90 13.16 2.40 7.03
CA LYS A 90 14.10 1.27 7.12
C LYS A 90 15.02 1.21 5.88
N ARG A 91 14.48 1.45 4.69
CA ARG A 91 15.27 1.48 3.46
C ARG A 91 16.23 2.69 3.43
N LYS A 92 15.74 3.88 3.77
CA LYS A 92 16.55 5.10 3.91
C LYS A 92 17.74 4.85 4.83
N HIS A 93 17.49 4.30 6.02
CA HIS A 93 18.52 3.96 7.01
C HIS A 93 19.61 3.04 6.44
N THR A 94 19.25 2.04 5.64
CA THR A 94 20.24 1.18 4.96
C THR A 94 21.00 1.93 3.86
N VAL A 95 20.32 2.72 3.03
CA VAL A 95 20.93 3.47 1.93
C VAL A 95 21.92 4.51 2.44
N GLU A 96 21.60 5.21 3.53
CA GLU A 96 22.51 6.14 4.22
C GLU A 96 23.84 5.46 4.60
N GLY A 97 23.77 4.22 5.13
CA GLY A 97 24.96 3.44 5.47
C GLY A 97 25.79 3.02 4.25
N LEU A 98 25.13 2.68 3.14
CA LEU A 98 25.79 2.34 1.88
C LEU A 98 26.50 3.57 1.27
N LEU A 99 25.83 4.72 1.23
CA LEU A 99 26.39 5.98 0.75
C LEU A 99 27.60 6.41 1.59
N LEU A 100 27.51 6.27 2.92
CA LEU A 100 28.61 6.53 3.82
C LEU A 100 29.80 5.58 3.59
N ALA A 101 29.53 4.29 3.37
CA ALA A 101 30.58 3.32 3.07
C ALA A 101 31.29 3.63 1.75
N LEU A 102 30.55 4.08 0.72
CA LEU A 102 31.12 4.50 -0.56
C LEU A 102 31.99 5.77 -0.40
N ALA A 103 31.59 6.71 0.46
CA ALA A 103 32.35 7.93 0.72
C ALA A 103 33.70 7.70 1.44
N ASN A 104 33.92 6.52 2.03
CA ASN A 104 35.17 6.13 2.68
C ASN A 104 35.53 4.66 2.43
N ILE A 105 35.47 4.23 1.16
CA ILE A 105 35.57 2.81 0.81
C ILE A 105 36.90 2.16 1.22
N ASP A 106 38.01 2.89 1.19
CA ASP A 106 39.33 2.37 1.55
C ASP A 106 39.41 1.95 3.03
N GLU A 107 38.76 2.72 3.92
CA GLU A 107 38.64 2.38 5.33
C GLU A 107 37.81 1.11 5.53
N ILE A 108 36.67 1.05 4.85
CA ILE A 108 35.75 -0.09 4.90
C ILE A 108 36.45 -1.37 4.43
N ILE A 109 37.17 -1.32 3.31
CA ILE A 109 37.95 -2.44 2.80
C ILE A 109 39.04 -2.84 3.80
N ARG A 110 39.73 -1.89 4.43
CA ARG A 110 40.77 -2.18 5.41
C ARG A 110 40.21 -2.94 6.62
N ILE A 111 39.08 -2.49 7.16
CA ILE A 111 38.41 -3.14 8.30
C ILE A 111 37.96 -4.55 7.92
N ILE A 112 37.34 -4.71 6.76
CA ILE A 112 36.85 -6.03 6.29
C ILE A 112 38.03 -6.99 6.07
N ARG A 113 39.13 -6.53 5.44
CA ARG A 113 40.31 -7.37 5.18
C ARG A 113 41.11 -7.73 6.43
N ALA A 114 41.08 -6.88 7.46
CA ALA A 114 41.73 -7.15 8.74
C ALA A 114 40.94 -8.15 9.62
N SER A 115 39.64 -8.28 9.38
CA SER A 115 38.75 -9.14 10.16
C SER A 115 38.82 -10.60 9.71
N LYS A 116 38.84 -11.54 10.66
CA LYS A 116 38.88 -12.99 10.38
C LYS A 116 37.50 -13.58 10.13
N THR A 117 36.45 -12.92 10.61
CA THR A 117 35.05 -13.40 10.48
C THR A 117 34.11 -12.24 10.12
N GLN A 118 32.93 -12.57 9.56
CA GLN A 118 31.89 -11.57 9.30
C GLN A 118 31.39 -10.88 10.57
N ALA A 119 31.33 -11.60 11.70
CA ALA A 119 30.92 -11.04 12.99
C ALA A 119 31.93 -10.00 13.49
N GLU A 120 33.23 -10.28 13.36
CA GLU A 120 34.30 -9.34 13.69
C GLU A 120 34.27 -8.11 12.77
N ALA A 121 34.10 -8.31 11.46
CA ALA A 121 33.97 -7.22 10.50
C ALA A 121 32.79 -6.31 10.82
N LYS A 122 31.64 -6.88 11.19
CA LYS A 122 30.46 -6.12 11.61
C LYS A 122 30.75 -5.22 12.81
N ILE A 123 31.40 -5.76 13.84
CA ILE A 123 31.77 -4.99 15.05
C ILE A 123 32.74 -3.88 14.67
N GLY A 124 33.74 -4.16 13.82
CA GLY A 124 34.68 -3.17 13.32
C GLY A 124 34.00 -2.03 12.56
N LEU A 125 33.05 -2.35 11.66
CA LEU A 125 32.29 -1.37 10.91
C LEU A 125 31.43 -0.48 11.81
N MET A 126 30.82 -1.03 12.85
CA MET A 126 30.04 -0.25 13.82
C MET A 126 30.91 0.73 14.63
N GLY A 127 32.21 0.48 14.75
CA GLY A 127 33.17 1.35 15.42
C GLY A 127 33.72 2.48 14.54
N VAL A 128 33.37 2.52 13.25
CA VAL A 128 33.83 3.58 12.34
C VAL A 128 33.23 4.91 12.76
N ALA A 129 34.12 5.86 13.06
CA ALA A 129 33.74 7.26 13.25
C ALA A 129 33.43 7.90 11.90
N CYS A 130 32.26 8.51 11.81
CA CYS A 130 31.76 9.16 10.60
C CYS A 130 31.60 10.65 10.88
N PRO A 131 32.62 11.47 10.57
CA PRO A 131 32.55 12.92 10.81
C PRO A 131 31.37 13.56 10.10
N SER A 132 30.81 14.60 10.70
CA SER A 132 29.70 15.38 10.13
C SER A 132 29.97 15.86 8.70
N SER A 133 31.21 16.27 8.40
CA SER A 133 31.64 16.70 7.06
C SER A 133 31.58 15.57 6.02
N MET A 134 31.89 14.33 6.42
CA MET A 134 31.76 13.15 5.56
C MET A 134 30.29 12.83 5.31
N MET A 135 29.46 12.92 6.35
CA MET A 135 28.01 12.70 6.26
C MET A 135 27.33 13.72 5.34
N ALA A 136 27.69 15.01 5.46
CA ALA A 136 27.20 16.06 4.58
C ALA A 136 27.54 15.79 3.11
N ARG A 137 28.79 15.36 2.84
CA ARG A 137 29.20 14.99 1.47
C ARG A 137 28.48 13.76 0.94
N ALA A 138 28.26 12.74 1.77
CA ALA A 138 27.65 11.48 1.35
C ALA A 138 26.14 11.56 1.15
N LEU A 139 25.43 12.35 1.97
CA LEU A 139 23.97 12.45 1.97
C LEU A 139 23.45 13.69 1.22
N GLY A 140 24.32 14.66 0.93
CA GLY A 140 23.93 15.99 0.48
C GLY A 140 23.35 16.85 1.60
N ASP A 141 23.21 18.16 1.36
CA ASP A 141 22.78 19.13 2.39
C ASP A 141 21.39 18.81 2.95
N GLU A 142 20.41 18.54 2.08
CA GLU A 142 19.04 18.20 2.49
C GLU A 142 18.99 16.87 3.26
N GLY A 143 19.72 15.86 2.77
CA GLY A 143 19.79 14.55 3.39
C GLY A 143 20.46 14.59 4.76
N PHE A 144 21.52 15.37 4.89
CA PHE A 144 22.22 15.55 6.16
C PHE A 144 21.38 16.35 7.16
N ALA A 145 20.67 17.40 6.73
CA ALA A 145 19.75 18.13 7.58
C ALA A 145 18.63 17.22 8.12
N ALA A 146 18.02 16.39 7.26
CA ALA A 146 17.02 15.40 7.67
C ALA A 146 17.60 14.37 8.66
N PHE A 147 18.82 13.90 8.43
CA PHE A 147 19.52 12.99 9.33
C PHE A 147 19.79 13.61 10.71
N GLN A 148 20.21 14.88 10.76
CA GLN A 148 20.42 15.61 12.01
C GLN A 148 19.13 15.85 12.78
N GLN A 149 18.01 16.10 12.09
CA GLN A 149 16.71 16.19 12.75
C GLN A 149 16.32 14.88 13.44
N GLU A 150 16.66 13.74 12.85
CA GLU A 150 16.34 12.42 13.41
C GLU A 150 17.27 11.99 14.55
N ARG A 151 18.58 12.27 14.45
CA ARG A 151 19.60 11.75 15.39
C ARG A 151 20.20 12.80 16.33
N GLY A 152 19.90 14.07 16.11
CA GLY A 152 20.57 15.20 16.75
C GLY A 152 21.88 15.57 16.06
N ALA A 153 22.27 16.83 16.20
CA ALA A 153 23.55 17.33 15.71
C ALA A 153 24.71 16.79 16.56
N GLN A 154 25.68 16.16 15.91
CA GLN A 154 26.90 15.63 16.52
C GLN A 154 28.09 15.86 15.58
N ASP A 155 29.30 15.96 16.14
CA ASP A 155 30.53 16.12 15.36
C ASP A 155 30.91 14.84 14.60
N SER A 156 30.50 13.68 15.13
CA SER A 156 30.76 12.37 14.55
C SER A 156 29.63 11.40 14.88
N TYR A 157 29.32 10.53 13.93
CA TYR A 157 28.30 9.49 14.02
C TYR A 157 28.92 8.10 13.90
N THR A 158 28.12 7.06 14.18
CA THR A 158 28.51 5.66 14.00
C THR A 158 27.49 4.88 13.19
N LEU A 159 27.97 3.84 12.52
CA LEU A 159 27.15 2.89 11.76
C LEU A 159 26.36 1.98 12.70
N THR A 160 25.09 1.73 12.38
CA THR A 160 24.31 0.74 13.14
C THR A 160 24.60 -0.67 12.68
N ALA A 161 24.22 -1.66 13.49
CA ALA A 161 24.29 -3.07 13.12
C ALA A 161 23.60 -3.39 11.77
N VAL A 162 22.47 -2.74 11.47
CA VAL A 162 21.73 -2.94 10.22
C VAL A 162 22.48 -2.35 9.02
N GLN A 163 23.15 -1.21 9.20
CA GLN A 163 23.99 -0.60 8.16
C GLN A 163 25.25 -1.43 7.93
N ALA A 164 25.92 -1.88 8.99
CA ALA A 164 27.07 -2.77 8.88
C ALA A 164 26.71 -4.08 8.15
N ASP A 165 25.56 -4.70 8.45
CA ASP A 165 25.07 -5.87 7.72
C ASP A 165 24.81 -5.57 6.23
N ALA A 166 24.29 -4.38 5.91
CA ALA A 166 24.05 -3.96 4.53
C ALA A 166 25.38 -3.76 3.77
N ILE A 167 26.38 -3.15 4.42
CA ILE A 167 27.72 -2.93 3.87
C ILE A 167 28.43 -4.26 3.59
N LEU A 168 28.34 -5.22 4.51
CA LEU A 168 28.93 -6.56 4.31
C LEU A 168 28.28 -7.35 3.16
N ARG A 169 27.07 -6.99 2.76
CA ARG A 169 26.34 -7.60 1.63
C ARG A 169 26.53 -6.82 0.32
N MET A 170 27.30 -5.73 0.34
CA MET A 170 27.59 -4.97 -0.87
C MET A 170 28.33 -5.83 -1.90
N THR A 171 28.06 -5.58 -3.18
CA THR A 171 28.77 -6.22 -4.28
C THR A 171 29.76 -5.24 -4.91
N LEU A 172 30.84 -5.76 -5.50
CA LEU A 172 31.85 -4.92 -6.16
C LEU A 172 31.26 -4.07 -7.30
N GLY A 173 30.18 -4.53 -7.94
CA GLY A 173 29.47 -3.77 -8.97
C GLY A 173 28.85 -2.46 -8.45
N GLN A 174 28.52 -2.38 -7.16
CA GLN A 174 27.97 -1.16 -6.54
C GLN A 174 29.01 -0.05 -6.35
N LEU A 175 30.30 -0.33 -6.61
CA LEU A 175 31.37 0.66 -6.56
C LEU A 175 31.41 1.53 -7.82
N VAL A 176 30.76 1.11 -8.91
CA VAL A 176 30.71 1.87 -10.16
C VAL A 176 29.96 3.18 -9.95
N ASN A 177 30.46 4.29 -10.51
CA ASN A 177 29.87 5.63 -10.34
C ASN A 177 28.36 5.68 -10.62
N LEU A 178 27.89 4.99 -11.66
CA LEU A 178 26.46 4.93 -12.00
C LEU A 178 25.61 4.31 -10.89
N GLU A 179 26.12 3.28 -10.20
CA GLU A 179 25.42 2.66 -9.06
C GLU A 179 25.43 3.56 -7.83
N GLN A 180 26.51 4.33 -7.62
CA GLN A 180 26.57 5.32 -6.56
C GLN A 180 25.56 6.45 -6.79
N GLU A 181 25.48 6.97 -8.01
CA GLU A 181 24.46 7.95 -8.41
C GLU A 181 23.05 7.39 -8.22
N ARG A 182 22.83 6.12 -8.57
CA ARG A 182 21.53 5.46 -8.35
C ARG A 182 21.15 5.39 -6.88
N LEU A 183 22.09 5.07 -5.99
CA LEU A 183 21.87 5.07 -4.55
C LEU A 183 21.58 6.48 -4.02
N GLY A 184 22.26 7.51 -4.52
CA GLY A 184 21.98 8.90 -4.18
C GLY A 184 20.58 9.34 -4.61
N ASN A 185 20.18 8.98 -5.83
CA ASN A 185 18.82 9.22 -6.33
C ASN A 185 17.76 8.46 -5.53
N GLU A 186 18.04 7.20 -5.17
CA GLU A 186 17.15 6.41 -4.30
C GLU A 186 16.98 7.08 -2.93
N HIS A 187 18.06 7.59 -2.34
CA HIS A 187 18.01 8.32 -1.08
C HIS A 187 17.12 9.57 -1.17
N ALA A 188 17.29 10.39 -2.21
CA ALA A 188 16.47 11.58 -2.43
C ALA A 188 14.97 11.23 -2.60
N GLN A 189 14.66 10.18 -3.36
CA GLN A 189 13.29 9.69 -3.54
C GLN A 189 12.67 9.22 -2.21
N LEU A 190 13.44 8.51 -1.38
CA LEU A 190 12.98 8.06 -0.07
C LEU A 190 12.69 9.22 0.88
N LEU A 191 13.49 10.29 0.85
CA LEU A 191 13.21 11.50 1.63
C LEU A 191 11.89 12.14 1.20
N ALA A 192 11.68 12.32 -0.10
CA ALA A 192 10.43 12.84 -0.65
C ALA A 192 9.22 11.96 -0.30
N GLU A 193 9.36 10.63 -0.41
CA GLU A 193 8.32 9.68 -0.03
C GLU A 193 7.98 9.78 1.46
N ILE A 194 8.98 9.85 2.34
CA ILE A 194 8.78 9.97 3.79
C ILE A 194 8.06 11.27 4.13
N LEU A 195 8.43 12.39 3.51
CA LEU A 195 7.77 13.68 3.72
C LEU A 195 6.30 13.63 3.29
N GLU A 196 5.99 13.06 2.14
CA GLU A 196 4.62 12.94 1.67
C GLU A 196 3.79 12.00 2.56
N LEU A 197 4.36 10.88 2.98
CA LEU A 197 3.67 9.96 3.91
C LEU A 197 3.41 10.61 5.27
N LEU A 198 4.34 11.42 5.78
CA LEU A 198 4.13 12.20 7.00
C LEU A 198 3.04 13.27 6.82
N ARG A 199 3.00 13.93 5.66
CA ARG A 199 1.95 14.90 5.31
C ARG A 199 0.58 14.22 5.32
N ILE A 200 0.45 13.07 4.66
CA ILE A 200 -0.81 12.28 4.62
C ILE A 200 -1.25 11.84 6.03
N LEU A 201 -0.30 11.56 6.94
CA LEU A 201 -0.63 11.17 8.31
C LEU A 201 -0.94 12.36 9.23
N GLY A 202 -0.39 13.54 8.95
CA GLY A 202 -0.58 14.76 9.74
C GLY A 202 -1.84 15.56 9.36
N ASP A 203 -2.37 15.35 8.16
CA ASP A 203 -3.61 15.98 7.69
C ASP A 203 -4.82 15.19 8.26
N GLU A 204 -5.28 15.58 9.46
CA GLU A 204 -6.58 15.14 9.97
C GLU A 204 -7.68 16.06 9.41
N ALA A 205 -8.48 15.51 8.47
CA ALA A 205 -9.80 16.04 8.12
C ALA A 205 -10.88 15.42 9.00
#